data_AF-A0A645ABH1-F1
#
_entry.id   AF-A0A645ABH1-F1
#
_cell.length_a   1.000
_cell.length_b   1.000
_cell.length_c   1.000
_cell.angle_alpha   90.00
_cell.angle_beta   90.00
_cell.angle_gamma   90.00
#
_symmetry.space_group_name_H-M   'P 1'
#
loop_
_entity.id
_entity.type
_entity.pdbx_description
1 polymer ?
#
loop_
_entity_poly.entity_id
_entity_poly.type
_entity_poly.pdbx_seq_one_letter_code
_entity_poly.pdbx_strand_id
1 'polypeptide(L)'
;MDRLLEWNDIADPDHLSLGQLISIDGYNRYDAIIKEHQIFASKEEFLAYITPISQKLAAENGLYASVMIAQAIHESDWGTSGLTTLSHNLFGIKGAFDGNSVEMPTNEVINGELITITAGFRAYSSLDESARDYVHLLLNQRGENGKYYASAWMENTTSYKDATAHLQGRYATDPNYAARLDKYIVTYELYKYDSPDAGTPTSK
;
A
#
# COMPACT_ATOMS: atom_id res chain seq x y z
N MET A 1 8.91 30.19 19.08
CA MET A 1 7.97 29.08 19.35
C MET A 1 6.69 29.31 18.56
N ASP A 2 6.08 30.49 18.68
CA ASP A 2 4.76 30.83 18.12
C ASP A 2 4.61 30.62 16.61
N ARG A 3 5.65 30.91 15.80
CA ARG A 3 5.58 30.71 14.35
C ARG A 3 5.40 29.26 13.94
N LEU A 4 5.94 28.31 14.71
CA LEU A 4 5.84 26.88 14.40
C LEU A 4 4.43 26.35 14.71
N LEU A 5 3.76 26.94 15.71
CA LEU A 5 2.35 26.65 15.99
C LEU A 5 1.45 27.28 14.93
N GLU A 6 1.72 28.54 14.57
CA GLU A 6 1.00 29.30 13.57
C GLU A 6 1.07 28.65 12.18
N TRP A 7 2.25 28.21 11.74
CA TRP A 7 2.41 27.52 10.45
C TRP A 7 1.70 26.17 10.35
N ASN A 8 1.31 25.59 11.49
CA ASN A 8 0.77 24.24 11.58
C ASN A 8 -0.62 24.17 12.21
N ASP A 9 -1.24 25.32 12.47
CA ASP A 9 -2.53 25.45 13.16
C ASP A 9 -2.61 24.64 14.47
N ILE A 10 -1.50 24.61 15.23
CA ILE A 10 -1.39 23.87 16.48
C ILE A 10 -1.89 24.76 17.63
N ALA A 11 -3.05 24.40 18.18
CA ALA A 11 -3.64 25.09 19.32
C ALA A 11 -2.94 24.76 20.66
N ASP A 12 -2.41 23.54 20.79
CA ASP A 12 -1.71 23.06 21.99
C ASP A 12 -0.26 22.66 21.64
N PRO A 13 0.75 23.43 22.07
CA PRO A 13 2.16 23.17 21.75
C PRO A 13 2.69 21.85 22.31
N ASP A 14 2.01 21.26 23.30
CA ASP A 14 2.41 20.01 23.94
C ASP A 14 1.71 18.78 23.32
N HIS A 15 0.86 18.99 22.31
CA HIS A 15 0.09 17.93 21.67
C HIS A 15 0.30 17.90 20.14
N LEU A 16 0.95 16.85 19.66
CA LEU A 16 1.04 16.52 18.24
C LEU A 16 0.29 15.21 17.96
N SER A 17 -0.44 15.17 16.85
CA SER A 17 -1.05 13.93 16.38
C SER A 17 -0.03 13.07 15.63
N LEU A 18 -0.06 11.77 15.85
CA LEU A 18 0.72 10.84 15.03
C LEU A 18 0.29 11.02 13.55
N GLY A 19 1.24 11.27 12.66
CA GLY A 19 0.97 11.55 11.25
C GLY A 19 0.74 13.03 10.90
N GLN A 20 0.78 13.94 11.89
CA GLN A 20 0.70 15.37 11.62
C GLN A 20 1.94 15.86 10.88
N LEU A 21 1.74 16.42 9.68
CA LEU A 21 2.82 17.02 8.90
C LEU A 21 3.16 18.40 9.48
N ILE A 22 4.47 18.68 9.63
CA ILE A 22 4.97 19.93 10.23
C ILE A 22 5.67 20.79 9.17
N SER A 23 5.15 21.99 8.97
CA SER A 23 5.74 23.09 8.21
C SER A 23 6.84 23.77 9.01
N ILE A 24 7.99 23.98 8.37
CA ILE A 24 9.12 24.73 8.93
C ILE A 24 9.39 25.90 7.99
N ASP A 25 9.47 27.11 8.52
CA ASP A 25 9.62 28.37 7.77
C ASP A 25 8.47 28.62 6.77
N GLY A 26 7.26 28.21 7.14
CA GLY A 26 6.06 28.34 6.30
C GLY A 26 6.05 27.38 5.10
N TYR A 27 6.96 26.41 5.08
CA TYR A 27 7.04 25.41 4.03
C TYR A 27 6.98 24.01 4.63
N ASN A 28 5.99 23.23 4.22
CA ASN A 28 6.06 21.79 4.36
C ASN A 28 6.69 21.20 3.10
N ARG A 29 7.75 20.39 3.24
CA ARG A 29 8.28 19.62 2.10
C ARG A 29 7.22 18.71 1.45
N TYR A 30 6.13 18.45 2.16
CA TYR A 30 5.01 17.64 1.71
C TYR A 30 3.78 18.43 1.24
N ASP A 31 3.75 19.78 1.35
CA ASP A 31 2.64 20.64 0.88
C ASP A 31 2.62 20.76 -0.65
N ALA A 32 3.72 20.45 -1.32
CA ALA A 32 3.80 20.46 -2.78
C ALA A 32 3.04 19.29 -3.45
N ILE A 33 2.66 18.28 -2.67
CA ILE A 33 1.83 17.16 -3.14
C ILE A 33 0.40 17.50 -2.71
N ILE A 34 -0.47 17.88 -3.66
CA ILE A 34 -1.91 17.96 -3.39
C ILE A 34 -2.36 16.53 -3.09
N LYS A 35 -2.50 16.24 -1.80
CA LYS A 35 -2.82 14.92 -1.30
C LYS A 35 -4.33 14.77 -1.19
N GLU A 36 -4.84 13.65 -1.68
CA GLU A 36 -6.15 13.15 -1.32
C GLU A 36 -6.29 13.14 0.22
N HIS A 37 -7.42 13.62 0.76
CA HIS A 37 -7.69 13.50 2.18
C HIS A 37 -8.58 12.27 2.42
N GLN A 38 -7.94 11.10 2.47
CA GLN A 38 -8.64 9.84 2.67
C GLN A 38 -8.33 9.27 4.06
N ILE A 39 -9.36 9.19 4.91
CA ILE A 39 -9.30 8.55 6.23
C ILE A 39 -10.39 7.48 6.25
N PHE A 40 -10.05 6.29 6.73
CA PHE A 40 -10.99 5.18 6.87
C PHE A 40 -11.39 5.03 8.33
N ALA A 41 -12.67 5.23 8.63
CA ALA A 41 -13.22 5.03 9.97
C ALA A 41 -13.53 3.55 10.26
N SER A 42 -13.55 2.70 9.22
CA SER A 42 -13.86 1.28 9.33
C SER A 42 -13.17 0.44 8.26
N LYS A 43 -13.14 -0.89 8.47
CA LYS A 43 -12.63 -1.86 7.49
C LYS A 43 -13.50 -1.90 6.25
N GLU A 44 -14.80 -1.69 6.43
CA GLU A 44 -15.81 -1.65 5.38
C GLU A 44 -15.58 -0.45 4.45
N GLU A 45 -15.25 0.73 5.00
CA GLU A 45 -14.88 1.90 4.21
C GLU A 45 -13.60 1.67 3.40
N PHE A 46 -12.57 1.08 4.03
CA PHE A 46 -11.33 0.73 3.32
C PHE A 46 -11.61 -0.22 2.15
N LEU A 47 -12.39 -1.29 2.40
CA LEU A 47 -12.77 -2.25 1.36
C LEU A 47 -13.59 -1.61 0.25
N ALA A 48 -14.55 -0.75 0.59
CA ALA A 48 -15.37 -0.05 -0.40
C ALA A 48 -14.54 0.83 -1.33
N TYR A 49 -13.46 1.43 -0.82
CA TYR A 49 -12.53 2.23 -1.58
C TYR A 49 -11.60 1.39 -2.46
N ILE A 50 -10.89 0.41 -1.87
CA ILE A 50 -9.80 -0.28 -2.57
C ILE A 50 -10.28 -1.36 -3.54
N THR A 51 -11.47 -1.93 -3.31
CA THR A 51 -12.02 -3.02 -4.14
C THR A 51 -12.20 -2.63 -5.61
N PRO A 52 -12.94 -1.56 -5.98
CA PRO A 52 -13.14 -1.21 -7.37
C PRO A 52 -11.84 -0.85 -8.10
N ILE A 53 -10.89 -0.21 -7.41
CA ILE A 53 -9.56 0.11 -7.95
C ILE A 53 -8.80 -1.19 -8.25
N SER A 54 -8.75 -2.10 -7.28
CA SER A 54 -8.03 -3.38 -7.41
C SER A 54 -8.64 -4.27 -8.48
N GLN A 55 -9.97 -4.35 -8.58
CA GLN A 55 -10.66 -5.10 -9.62
C GLN A 55 -10.27 -4.63 -11.02
N LYS A 56 -10.36 -3.32 -11.25
CA LYS A 56 -10.04 -2.73 -12.54
C LYS A 56 -8.57 -2.98 -12.90
N LEU A 57 -7.66 -2.59 -12.02
CA LEU A 57 -6.23 -2.67 -12.29
C LEU A 57 -5.76 -4.12 -12.45
N ALA A 58 -6.25 -5.04 -11.62
CA ALA A 58 -5.87 -6.44 -11.70
C ALA A 58 -6.38 -7.10 -13.00
N ALA A 59 -7.63 -6.84 -13.38
CA ALA A 59 -8.22 -7.35 -14.62
C ALA A 59 -7.50 -6.84 -15.87
N GLU A 60 -7.12 -5.56 -15.91
CA GLU A 60 -6.36 -4.96 -17.02
C GLU A 60 -4.95 -5.53 -17.17
N ASN A 61 -4.40 -6.15 -16.12
CA ASN A 61 -2.98 -6.51 -16.03
C ASN A 61 -2.72 -8.01 -15.76
N GLY A 62 -3.74 -8.87 -15.76
CA GLY A 62 -3.57 -10.31 -15.54
C GLY A 62 -3.11 -10.67 -14.13
N LEU A 63 -3.61 -9.94 -13.12
CA LEU A 63 -3.35 -10.16 -11.70
C LEU A 63 -4.64 -10.53 -10.95
N TYR A 64 -4.51 -11.05 -9.73
CA TYR A 64 -5.65 -11.32 -8.86
C TYR A 64 -6.03 -10.07 -8.04
N ALA A 65 -7.26 -9.58 -8.21
CA ALA A 65 -7.79 -8.49 -7.40
C ALA A 65 -7.84 -8.87 -5.92
N SER A 66 -8.16 -10.14 -5.61
CA SER A 66 -8.19 -10.69 -4.27
C SER A 66 -6.84 -10.57 -3.56
N VAL A 67 -5.75 -10.88 -4.27
CA VAL A 67 -4.37 -10.79 -3.76
C VAL A 67 -3.98 -9.33 -3.56
N MET A 68 -4.29 -8.45 -4.52
CA MET A 68 -4.01 -7.03 -4.41
C MET A 68 -4.73 -6.38 -3.21
N ILE A 69 -6.02 -6.68 -3.00
CA ILE A 69 -6.77 -6.19 -1.84
C ILE A 69 -6.20 -6.77 -0.54
N ALA A 70 -5.87 -8.06 -0.50
CA ALA A 70 -5.28 -8.69 0.68
C ALA A 70 -3.92 -8.10 1.06
N GLN A 71 -3.06 -7.79 0.08
CA GLN A 71 -1.81 -7.09 0.32
C GLN A 71 -2.06 -5.65 0.78
N ALA A 72 -2.97 -4.91 0.15
CA ALA A 72 -3.33 -3.57 0.61
C ALA A 72 -3.81 -3.59 2.07
N ILE A 73 -4.68 -4.54 2.46
CA ILE A 73 -5.12 -4.73 3.85
C ILE A 73 -3.92 -4.94 4.78
N HIS A 74 -3.02 -5.87 4.43
CA HIS A 74 -1.93 -6.30 5.30
C HIS A 74 -0.85 -5.23 5.45
N GLU A 75 -0.41 -4.64 4.34
CA GLU A 75 0.72 -3.71 4.29
C GLU A 75 0.37 -2.32 4.83
N SER A 76 -0.90 -1.89 4.69
CA SER A 76 -1.35 -0.57 5.12
C SER A 76 -2.05 -0.55 6.48
N ASP A 77 -2.20 -1.70 7.13
CA ASP A 77 -3.08 -1.88 8.29
C ASP A 77 -4.46 -1.26 8.06
N TRP A 78 -5.18 -1.77 7.05
CA TRP A 78 -6.51 -1.24 6.66
C TRP A 78 -6.52 0.25 6.29
N GLY A 79 -5.42 0.73 5.70
CA GLY A 79 -5.23 2.13 5.30
C GLY A 79 -4.84 3.07 6.42
N THR A 80 -4.64 2.55 7.64
CA THR A 80 -4.42 3.37 8.85
C THR A 80 -2.96 3.51 9.26
N SER A 81 -2.04 2.79 8.60
CA SER A 81 -0.61 2.88 8.92
C SER A 81 -0.10 4.32 8.77
N GLY A 82 0.89 4.68 9.60
CA GLY A 82 1.57 5.97 9.49
C GLY A 82 2.13 6.21 8.09
N LEU A 83 2.65 5.18 7.44
CA LEU A 83 3.17 5.29 6.07
C LEU A 83 2.05 5.61 5.07
N THR A 84 0.93 4.92 5.14
CA THR A 84 -0.21 5.17 4.26
C THR A 84 -0.83 6.54 4.50
N THR A 85 -1.03 6.93 5.75
CA THR A 85 -1.62 8.25 6.08
C THR A 85 -0.70 9.42 5.74
N LEU A 86 0.62 9.25 5.88
CA LEU A 86 1.59 10.30 5.55
C LEU A 86 1.89 10.40 4.06
N SER A 87 1.82 9.30 3.30
CA SER A 87 2.40 9.22 1.96
C SER A 87 1.56 8.49 0.92
N HIS A 88 0.34 8.08 1.27
CA HIS A 88 -0.55 7.24 0.46
C HIS A 88 0.04 5.91 0.02
N ASN A 89 1.15 5.47 0.63
CA ASN A 89 1.79 4.23 0.26
C ASN A 89 1.10 3.06 0.95
N LEU A 90 0.24 2.38 0.18
CA LEU A 90 -0.53 1.22 0.64
C LEU A 90 0.31 -0.05 0.78
N PHE A 91 1.43 -0.13 0.06
CA PHE A 91 2.11 -1.39 -0.25
C PHE A 91 3.55 -1.46 0.28
N GLY A 92 3.97 -0.45 1.06
CA GLY A 92 5.31 -0.41 1.66
C GLY A 92 6.44 -0.24 0.63
N ILE A 93 6.16 0.34 -0.55
CA ILE A 93 7.14 0.40 -1.64
C ILE A 93 8.24 1.41 -1.30
N LYS A 94 9.49 0.94 -1.25
CA LYS A 94 10.67 1.78 -0.99
C LYS A 94 11.09 2.62 -2.20
N GLY A 95 11.79 3.72 -1.93
CA GLY A 95 12.37 4.62 -2.94
C GLY A 95 11.62 5.95 -3.04
N ALA A 96 11.60 6.52 -4.24
CA ALA A 96 10.88 7.74 -4.56
C ALA A 96 9.95 7.51 -5.76
N PHE A 97 8.81 8.20 -5.77
CA PHE A 97 7.86 8.24 -6.88
C PHE A 97 7.74 9.68 -7.37
N ASP A 98 8.07 9.94 -8.64
CA ASP A 98 8.16 11.30 -9.21
C ASP A 98 8.97 12.29 -8.35
N GLY A 99 10.06 11.78 -7.75
CA GLY A 99 10.94 12.55 -6.86
C GLY A 99 10.45 12.66 -5.41
N ASN A 100 9.24 12.17 -5.10
CA ASN A 100 8.63 12.24 -3.78
C ASN A 100 8.95 11.00 -2.93
N SER A 101 9.41 11.21 -1.71
CA SER A 101 9.69 10.15 -0.73
C SER A 101 9.44 10.64 0.70
N VAL A 102 9.08 9.72 1.59
CA VAL A 102 9.04 9.92 3.05
C VAL A 102 10.06 9.00 3.71
N GLU A 103 10.85 9.52 4.65
CA GLU A 103 11.74 8.71 5.47
C GLU A 103 11.00 8.20 6.71
N MET A 104 11.02 6.89 6.94
CA MET A 104 10.38 6.27 8.09
C MET A 104 11.23 5.14 8.67
N PRO A 105 11.14 4.87 9.98
CA PRO A 105 11.75 3.69 10.58
C PRO A 105 11.08 2.42 10.02
N THR A 106 11.89 1.42 9.71
CA THR A 106 11.44 0.10 9.26
C THR A 106 12.32 -1.00 9.85
N ASN A 107 11.76 -2.20 10.00
CA ASN A 107 12.49 -3.34 10.53
C ASN A 107 13.08 -4.15 9.37
N GLU A 108 14.39 -4.35 9.38
CA GLU A 108 15.13 -5.18 8.44
C GLU A 108 15.72 -6.40 9.12
N VAL A 109 15.87 -7.48 8.37
CA VAL A 109 16.67 -8.63 8.80
C VAL A 109 18.02 -8.55 8.09
N ILE A 110 19.07 -8.17 8.83
CA ILE A 110 20.44 -8.09 8.33
C ILE A 110 21.27 -9.16 9.07
N ASN A 111 21.88 -10.08 8.32
CA ASN A 111 22.66 -11.20 8.88
C ASN A 111 21.88 -12.07 9.90
N GLY A 112 20.55 -12.15 9.76
CA GLY A 112 19.68 -12.92 10.65
C GLY A 112 19.21 -12.16 11.91
N GLU A 113 19.62 -10.91 12.09
CA GLU A 113 19.19 -10.06 13.20
C GLU A 113 18.13 -9.04 12.74
N LEU A 114 17.07 -8.90 13.53
CA LEU A 114 16.06 -7.86 13.32
C LEU A 114 16.60 -6.53 13.85
N ILE A 115 16.82 -5.57 12.96
CA ILE A 115 17.26 -4.21 13.31
C ILE A 115 16.27 -3.18 12.77
N THR A 116 16.15 -2.05 13.45
CA THR A 116 15.39 -0.90 12.94
C THR A 116 16.33 0.07 12.24
N ILE A 117 16.04 0.39 10.98
CA ILE A 117 16.76 1.40 10.21
C ILE A 117 15.78 2.47 9.69
N THR A 118 16.29 3.62 9.31
CA THR A 118 15.52 4.59 8.51
C THR A 118 15.63 4.21 7.04
N ALA A 119 14.48 4.13 6.35
CA ALA A 119 14.42 3.90 4.91
C ALA A 119 13.51 4.93 4.23
N GLY A 120 13.83 5.27 2.99
CA GLY A 120 12.97 6.07 2.14
C GLY A 120 11.87 5.21 1.52
N PHE A 121 10.62 5.64 1.67
CA PHE A 121 9.44 5.07 1.04
C PHE A 121 8.88 6.01 -0.01
N ARG A 122 8.31 5.45 -1.08
CA ARG A 122 7.65 6.25 -2.11
C ARG A 122 6.48 7.01 -1.50
N ALA A 123 6.28 8.24 -1.95
CA ALA A 123 5.14 9.05 -1.55
C ALA A 123 4.30 9.43 -2.77
N TYR A 124 2.99 9.26 -2.65
CA TYR A 124 2.02 9.44 -3.72
C TYR A 124 1.00 10.54 -3.38
N SER A 125 0.37 11.07 -4.42
CA SER A 125 -0.71 12.05 -4.32
C SER A 125 -2.04 11.43 -3.90
N SER A 126 -2.26 10.15 -4.24
CA SER A 126 -3.49 9.41 -3.93
C SER A 126 -3.23 7.92 -3.70
N LEU A 127 -4.19 7.23 -3.10
CA LEU A 127 -4.13 5.78 -2.92
C LEU A 127 -4.24 5.02 -4.26
N ASP A 128 -4.95 5.58 -5.24
CA ASP A 128 -5.02 5.05 -6.62
C ASP A 128 -3.64 5.06 -7.30
N GLU A 129 -2.85 6.12 -7.11
CA GLU A 129 -1.49 6.19 -7.64
C GLU A 129 -0.57 5.13 -7.00
N SER A 130 -0.69 4.92 -5.69
CA SER A 130 0.00 3.81 -5.01
C SER A 130 -0.42 2.44 -5.56
N ALA A 131 -1.70 2.26 -5.89
CA ALA A 131 -2.23 1.02 -6.47
C ALA A 131 -1.70 0.77 -7.89
N ARG A 132 -1.58 1.81 -8.71
CA ARG A 132 -0.98 1.71 -10.05
C ARG A 132 0.50 1.39 -9.99
N ASP A 133 1.24 2.06 -9.11
CA ASP A 133 2.68 1.82 -8.95
C ASP A 133 2.97 0.41 -8.40
N TYR A 134 2.09 -0.11 -7.55
CA TYR A 134 2.12 -1.52 -7.15
C TYR A 134 1.96 -2.49 -8.33
N VAL A 135 1.03 -2.23 -9.25
CA VAL A 135 0.92 -3.04 -10.48
C VAL A 135 2.19 -2.92 -11.32
N HIS A 136 2.73 -1.72 -11.48
CA HIS A 136 4.01 -1.52 -12.17
C HIS A 136 5.15 -2.29 -11.51
N LEU A 137 5.21 -2.35 -10.18
CA LEU A 137 6.18 -3.15 -9.43
C LEU A 137 6.05 -4.64 -9.77
N LEU A 138 4.84 -5.20 -9.69
CA LEU A 138 4.61 -6.62 -9.96
C LEU A 138 4.88 -7.01 -11.41
N LEU A 139 4.66 -6.11 -12.35
CA LEU A 139 4.91 -6.38 -13.76
C LEU A 139 6.34 -6.12 -14.21
N ASN A 140 7.01 -5.10 -13.63
CA ASN A 140 8.21 -4.51 -14.25
C ASN A 140 9.46 -4.46 -13.35
N GLN A 141 9.42 -4.82 -12.06
CA GLN A 141 10.58 -4.63 -11.18
C GLN A 141 11.40 -5.88 -10.78
N ARG A 142 12.73 -5.66 -10.84
CA ARG A 142 13.90 -6.29 -10.17
C ARG A 142 14.09 -7.81 -10.23
N GLY A 143 14.55 -8.26 -11.39
CA GLY A 143 15.37 -9.46 -11.58
C GLY A 143 16.15 -9.33 -12.91
N GLU A 144 17.13 -10.20 -13.18
CA GLU A 144 18.00 -10.12 -14.38
C GLU A 144 17.22 -10.11 -15.73
N ASN A 145 15.91 -10.40 -15.71
CA ASN A 145 15.04 -10.44 -16.90
C ASN A 145 13.73 -9.61 -16.77
N GLY A 146 13.61 -8.71 -15.79
CA GLY A 146 12.43 -7.83 -15.64
C GLY A 146 11.11 -8.52 -15.24
N LYS A 147 11.17 -9.76 -14.75
CA LYS A 147 9.99 -10.62 -14.46
C LYS A 147 10.04 -11.27 -13.07
N TYR A 148 10.49 -10.55 -12.04
CA TYR A 148 10.73 -11.15 -10.71
C TYR A 148 9.48 -11.76 -10.08
N TYR A 149 8.32 -11.12 -10.26
CA TYR A 149 7.03 -11.57 -9.74
C TYR A 149 6.20 -12.37 -10.75
N ALA A 150 6.76 -12.76 -11.91
CA ALA A 150 5.98 -13.38 -12.97
C ALA A 150 5.31 -14.70 -12.57
N SER A 151 5.92 -15.45 -11.64
CA SER A 151 5.31 -16.66 -11.11
C SER A 151 4.01 -16.40 -10.32
N ALA A 152 3.71 -15.17 -9.92
CA ALA A 152 2.47 -14.80 -9.25
C ALA A 152 1.39 -14.25 -10.20
N TRP A 153 1.68 -14.12 -11.50
CA TRP A 153 0.72 -13.64 -12.49
C TRP A 153 -0.28 -14.73 -12.86
N MET A 154 -1.51 -14.34 -13.22
CA MET A 154 -2.60 -15.29 -13.52
C MET A 154 -2.22 -16.29 -14.63
N GLU A 155 -1.47 -15.86 -15.65
CA GLU A 155 -1.02 -16.74 -16.74
C GLU A 155 -0.08 -17.87 -16.30
N ASN A 156 0.55 -17.73 -15.13
CA ASN A 156 1.52 -18.67 -14.57
C ASN A 156 1.00 -19.41 -13.33
N THR A 157 -0.28 -19.24 -12.99
CA THR A 157 -0.92 -19.79 -11.79
C THR A 157 -2.28 -20.40 -12.09
N THR A 158 -2.75 -21.30 -11.24
CA THR A 158 -4.10 -21.88 -11.34
C THR A 158 -5.10 -21.26 -10.37
N SER A 159 -4.61 -20.57 -9.33
CA SER A 159 -5.43 -19.93 -8.31
C SER A 159 -4.68 -18.80 -7.59
N TYR A 160 -5.43 -17.97 -6.84
CA TYR A 160 -4.84 -16.96 -5.96
C TYR A 160 -3.86 -17.57 -4.93
N LYS A 161 -4.05 -18.84 -4.55
CA LYS A 161 -3.17 -19.54 -3.58
C LYS A 161 -1.77 -19.78 -4.16
N ASP A 162 -1.68 -20.05 -5.45
CA ASP A 162 -0.38 -20.19 -6.12
C ASP A 162 0.32 -18.82 -6.13
N ALA A 163 -0.43 -17.74 -6.44
CA ALA A 163 0.09 -16.39 -6.43
C ALA A 163 0.59 -15.96 -5.05
N THR A 164 -0.18 -16.15 -3.98
CA THR A 164 0.24 -15.83 -2.60
C THR A 164 1.45 -16.66 -2.17
N ALA A 165 1.50 -17.95 -2.54
CA ALA A 165 2.68 -18.80 -2.31
C ALA A 165 3.92 -18.30 -3.04
N HIS A 166 3.79 -17.84 -4.29
CA HIS A 166 4.90 -17.25 -5.04
C HIS A 166 5.39 -15.92 -4.47
N LEU A 167 4.50 -15.11 -3.91
CA LEU A 167 4.83 -13.84 -3.26
C LEU A 167 5.58 -14.04 -1.93
N GLN A 168 5.34 -15.14 -1.21
CA GLN A 168 6.07 -15.46 0.01
C GLN A 168 7.57 -15.64 -0.27
N GLY A 169 8.41 -14.97 0.53
CA GLY A 169 9.86 -14.96 0.36
C GLY A 169 10.34 -14.08 -0.80
N ARG A 170 9.44 -13.47 -1.58
CA ARG A 170 9.77 -12.53 -2.67
C ARG A 170 9.33 -11.11 -2.35
N TYR A 171 8.07 -10.95 -1.94
CA TYR A 171 7.50 -9.67 -1.54
C TYR A 171 7.82 -9.36 -0.08
N ALA A 172 7.64 -10.36 0.79
CA ALA A 172 7.97 -10.28 2.21
C ALA A 172 8.81 -11.49 2.63
N THR A 173 9.73 -11.28 3.57
CA THR A 173 10.55 -12.32 4.19
C THR A 173 9.80 -13.15 5.23
N ASP A 174 8.58 -12.75 5.59
CA ASP A 174 7.79 -13.43 6.60
C ASP A 174 7.34 -14.84 6.12
N PRO A 175 7.62 -15.91 6.89
CA PRO A 175 7.31 -17.29 6.51
C PRO A 175 5.81 -17.64 6.50
N ASN A 176 4.95 -16.78 7.05
CA ASN A 176 3.50 -16.94 7.08
C ASN A 176 2.78 -15.96 6.13
N TYR A 177 3.51 -15.30 5.22
CA TYR A 177 2.94 -14.27 4.34
C TYR A 177 1.78 -14.80 3.51
N ALA A 178 1.96 -15.91 2.81
CA ALA A 178 0.91 -16.49 1.98
C ALA A 178 -0.33 -16.86 2.81
N ALA A 179 -0.12 -17.50 3.97
CA ALA A 179 -1.20 -17.89 4.87
C ALA A 179 -1.98 -16.69 5.41
N ARG A 180 -1.32 -15.56 5.68
CA ARG A 180 -2.01 -14.32 6.09
C ARG A 180 -2.85 -13.73 4.96
N LEU A 181 -2.31 -13.67 3.74
CA LEU A 181 -3.07 -13.18 2.58
C LEU A 181 -4.28 -14.07 2.29
N ASP A 182 -4.09 -15.38 2.24
CA ASP A 182 -5.17 -16.36 2.03
C ASP A 182 -6.27 -16.20 3.10
N LYS A 183 -5.87 -15.94 4.35
CA LYS A 183 -6.84 -15.67 5.44
C LYS A 183 -7.67 -14.43 5.15
N TYR A 184 -7.08 -13.32 4.70
CA TYR A 184 -7.86 -12.14 4.29
C TYR A 184 -8.78 -12.46 3.11
N ILE A 185 -8.27 -13.16 2.09
CA ILE A 185 -9.04 -13.53 0.90
C ILE A 185 -10.28 -14.34 1.25
N VAL A 186 -10.15 -15.33 2.15
CA VAL A 186 -11.28 -16.15 2.58
C VAL A 186 -12.21 -15.38 3.52
N THR A 187 -11.66 -14.67 4.51
CA THR A 187 -12.47 -13.98 5.55
C THR A 187 -13.37 -12.91 4.96
N TYR A 188 -12.90 -12.20 3.93
CA TYR A 188 -13.62 -11.11 3.29
C TYR A 188 -14.17 -11.49 1.90
N GLU A 189 -14.14 -12.78 1.57
CA GLU A 189 -14.60 -13.34 0.30
C GLU A 189 -14.04 -12.63 -0.94
N LEU A 190 -12.77 -12.20 -0.88
CA LEU A 190 -12.15 -11.35 -1.90
C LEU A 190 -12.00 -12.07 -3.24
N TYR A 191 -11.98 -13.41 -3.24
CA TYR A 191 -11.88 -14.23 -4.45
C TYR A 191 -13.03 -13.97 -5.44
N LYS A 192 -14.17 -13.44 -4.99
CA LYS A 192 -15.28 -13.08 -5.89
C LYS A 192 -14.89 -11.97 -6.86
N TYR A 193 -13.89 -11.15 -6.51
CA TYR A 193 -13.45 -10.01 -7.29
C TYR A 193 -12.44 -10.36 -8.39
N ASP A 194 -11.97 -11.61 -8.45
CA ASP A 194 -11.00 -12.08 -9.47
C ASP A 194 -11.62 -12.33 -10.85
N SER A 195 -12.96 -12.26 -10.95
CA SER A 195 -13.68 -12.42 -12.22
C SER A 195 -14.23 -11.06 -12.69
N PRO A 196 -14.09 -10.71 -13.98
CA PRO A 196 -14.54 -9.41 -14.53
C PRO A 196 -16.03 -9.10 -14.29
N ASP A 197 -16.87 -10.11 -14.10
CA ASP A 197 -18.33 -9.97 -14.02
C ASP A 197 -18.86 -9.65 -12.59
N ALA A 198 -18.01 -9.62 -11.57
CA ALA A 198 -18.46 -9.53 -10.18
C ALA A 198 -18.81 -8.11 -9.66
N GLY A 199 -18.72 -7.08 -10.52
CA GLY A 199 -18.62 -5.68 -10.08
C GLY A 199 -19.64 -4.70 -10.62
N THR A 200 -20.78 -5.11 -11.18
CA THR A 200 -21.88 -4.15 -11.46
C THR A 200 -23.01 -4.35 -10.47
N PRO A 201 -23.14 -3.52 -9.42
CA PRO A 201 -24.38 -3.43 -8.68
C PRO A 201 -25.44 -2.89 -9.63
N THR A 202 -26.36 -3.73 -10.10
CA THR A 202 -27.57 -3.25 -10.75
C THR A 202 -28.36 -2.45 -9.72
N SER A 203 -28.35 -1.12 -9.86
CA SER A 203 -29.30 -0.24 -9.21
C SER A 203 -30.72 -0.63 -9.65
N LYS A 204 -31.52 -1.17 -8.73
CA LYS A 204 -32.97 -1.21 -8.81
C LYS A 204 -33.55 -0.39 -7.67
#